data_AF-A0A328SKK8-F1
#
_entry.id   AF-A0A328SKK8-F1
#
_cell.length_a   1.000
_cell.length_b   1.000
_cell.length_c   1.000
_cell.angle_alpha   90.00
_cell.angle_beta   90.00
_cell.angle_gamma   90.00
#
_symmetry.space_group_name_H-M   'P 1'
#
loop_
_entity.id
_entity.type
_entity.pdbx_description
1 polymer ?
#
loop_
_entity_poly.entity_id
_entity_poly.type
_entity_poly.pdbx_seq_one_letter_code
_entity_poly.pdbx_strand_id
1 'polypeptide(L)'
;DNNCKIYLPTGAISGIDTVNAAKMGKITHVSLTTRKPPVSLGVELDGVDEEVLFEGKASEAVKLFPKNINVSSTLSLASGIDVDVKIIADSKIKNNTHEIHLKGSFGELTTITSNVSSKNNPKTSALAAYSAASLLNKLNKTIQIGS
;
A
#
# COMPACT_ATOMS: atom_id res chain seq x y z
N ASP A 1 -10.27 -20.77 -15.85
CA ASP A 1 -10.37 -19.41 -16.41
C ASP A 1 -11.79 -19.08 -16.83
N ASN A 2 -12.37 -17.98 -16.30
CA ASN A 2 -13.77 -17.59 -16.51
C ASN A 2 -13.96 -16.51 -17.60
N ASN A 3 -12.98 -16.31 -18.49
CA ASN A 3 -12.97 -15.24 -19.50
C ASN A 3 -13.27 -13.83 -18.92
N CYS A 4 -12.74 -13.54 -17.74
CA CYS A 4 -12.94 -12.27 -17.03
C CYS A 4 -11.61 -11.55 -16.79
N LYS A 5 -11.66 -10.21 -16.73
CA LYS A 5 -10.52 -9.37 -16.33
C LYS A 5 -10.72 -8.87 -14.90
N ILE A 6 -9.68 -9.01 -14.08
CA ILE A 6 -9.64 -8.46 -12.73
C ILE A 6 -8.76 -7.22 -12.76
N TYR A 7 -9.31 -6.08 -12.34
CA TYR A 7 -8.57 -4.83 -12.25
C TYR A 7 -8.30 -4.50 -10.78
N LEU A 8 -7.03 -4.30 -10.46
CA LEU A 8 -6.60 -3.89 -9.13
C LEU A 8 -6.18 -2.42 -9.19
N PRO A 9 -6.95 -1.49 -8.60
CA PRO A 9 -6.54 -0.10 -8.56
C PRO A 9 -5.31 0.06 -7.65
N THR A 10 -4.53 1.12 -7.87
CA THR A 10 -3.31 1.43 -7.09
C THR A 10 -3.58 1.49 -5.58
N GLY A 11 -4.79 1.88 -5.16
CA GLY A 11 -5.16 1.97 -3.75
C GLY A 11 -4.61 3.23 -3.10
N ALA A 12 -4.13 3.10 -1.86
CA ALA A 12 -3.66 4.22 -1.05
C ALA A 12 -2.16 4.54 -1.20
N ILE A 13 -1.51 3.99 -2.22
CA ILE A 13 -0.07 4.11 -2.48
C ILE A 13 0.21 4.72 -3.85
N SER A 14 1.49 4.91 -4.18
CA SER A 14 1.97 5.37 -5.48
C SER A 14 3.15 4.53 -5.96
N GLY A 15 3.38 4.53 -7.27
CA GLY A 15 4.51 3.82 -7.91
C GLY A 15 4.24 2.35 -8.26
N ILE A 16 2.98 1.87 -8.21
CA ILE A 16 2.64 0.49 -8.60
C ILE A 16 2.92 0.20 -10.08
N ASP A 17 2.80 1.20 -10.94
CA ASP A 17 3.24 1.14 -12.33
C ASP A 17 4.73 0.82 -12.43
N THR A 18 5.58 1.52 -11.66
CA THR A 18 7.01 1.24 -11.59
C THR A 18 7.30 -0.14 -10.99
N VAL A 19 6.58 -0.56 -9.95
CA VAL A 19 6.71 -1.91 -9.37
C VAL A 19 6.40 -2.98 -10.43
N ASN A 20 5.31 -2.79 -11.17
CA ASN A 20 4.90 -3.72 -12.23
C ASN A 20 5.92 -3.75 -13.38
N ALA A 21 6.47 -2.60 -13.78
CA ALA A 21 7.53 -2.52 -14.79
C ALA A 21 8.83 -3.18 -14.31
N ALA A 22 9.18 -3.02 -13.04
CA ALA A 22 10.39 -3.60 -12.45
C ALA A 22 10.41 -5.14 -12.48
N LYS A 23 9.24 -5.79 -12.55
CA LYS A 23 9.13 -7.26 -12.76
C LYS A 23 9.68 -7.74 -14.09
N MET A 24 9.87 -6.87 -15.08
CA MET A 24 10.52 -7.22 -16.34
C MET A 24 12.03 -7.47 -16.14
N GLY A 25 12.60 -6.95 -15.05
CA GLY A 25 13.96 -7.25 -14.61
C GLY A 25 13.98 -8.12 -13.35
N LYS A 26 15.01 -7.93 -12.52
CA LYS A 26 15.13 -8.61 -11.22
C LYS A 26 14.82 -7.64 -10.09
N ILE A 27 13.77 -7.91 -9.32
CA ILE A 27 13.51 -7.24 -8.04
C ILE A 27 14.31 -7.99 -6.97
N THR A 28 15.10 -7.26 -6.18
CA THR A 28 15.93 -7.81 -5.09
C THR A 28 15.39 -7.49 -3.71
N HIS A 29 14.59 -6.42 -3.58
CA HIS A 29 13.97 -6.01 -2.32
C HIS A 29 12.64 -5.33 -2.60
N VAL A 30 11.62 -5.62 -1.78
CA VAL A 30 10.39 -4.85 -1.74
C VAL A 30 9.85 -4.83 -0.31
N SER A 31 9.66 -3.63 0.23
CA SER A 31 9.06 -3.44 1.54
C SER A 31 8.00 -2.36 1.56
N LEU A 32 7.08 -2.49 2.51
CA LEU A 32 6.02 -1.55 2.82
C LEU A 32 6.06 -1.23 4.32
N THR A 33 6.30 0.04 4.65
CA THR A 33 6.09 0.56 5.99
C THR A 33 4.77 1.34 6.01
N THR A 34 3.86 0.95 6.89
CA THR A 34 2.61 1.66 7.13
C THR A 34 2.63 2.26 8.52
N ARG A 35 2.49 3.58 8.63
CA ARG A 35 2.30 4.26 9.92
C ARG A 35 0.87 4.77 10.03
N LYS A 36 0.24 4.58 11.19
CA LYS A 36 -1.09 5.13 11.47
C LYS A 36 -1.16 5.76 12.85
N PRO A 37 -2.07 6.72 13.05
CA PRO A 37 -2.43 7.17 14.39
C PRO A 37 -2.88 5.98 15.25
N PRO A 38 -2.51 5.89 16.55
CA PRO A 38 -2.85 4.76 17.42
C PRO A 38 -4.35 4.44 17.45
N VAL A 39 -5.18 5.48 17.48
CA VAL A 39 -6.65 5.38 17.43
C VAL A 39 -7.18 4.63 16.20
N SER A 40 -6.50 4.71 15.06
CA SER A 40 -6.89 4.01 13.82
C SER A 40 -6.61 2.51 13.90
N LEU A 41 -5.68 2.10 14.76
CA LEU A 41 -5.29 0.72 15.02
C LEU A 41 -5.99 0.14 16.26
N GLY A 42 -6.62 0.99 17.08
CA GLY A 42 -7.26 0.59 18.33
C GLY A 42 -6.25 0.23 19.42
N VAL A 43 -5.09 0.88 19.40
CA VAL A 43 -4.01 0.72 20.38
C VAL A 43 -3.79 2.04 21.12
N GLU A 44 -3.33 1.94 22.36
CA GLU A 44 -2.86 3.08 23.17
C GLU A 44 -1.35 2.96 23.31
N LEU A 45 -0.63 4.08 23.20
CA LEU A 45 0.83 4.11 23.36
C LEU A 45 1.17 4.61 24.76
N ASP A 46 1.76 3.74 25.57
CA ASP A 46 2.13 4.06 26.95
C ASP A 46 3.56 4.60 27.02
N GLY A 47 3.68 5.94 27.00
CA GLY A 47 4.96 6.63 27.22
C GLY A 47 5.96 6.53 26.07
N VAL A 48 5.54 6.04 24.90
CA VAL A 48 6.33 6.01 23.66
C VAL A 48 5.63 6.75 22.52
N ASP A 49 6.42 7.29 21.60
CA ASP A 49 5.88 8.01 20.44
C ASP A 49 5.48 7.06 19.29
N GLU A 50 6.18 5.93 19.15
CA GLU A 50 5.96 4.95 18.10
C GLU A 50 6.08 3.52 18.66
N GLU A 51 5.24 2.60 18.16
CA GLU A 51 5.30 1.18 18.46
C GLU A 51 5.13 0.35 17.17
N VAL A 52 6.04 -0.61 16.95
CA VAL A 52 5.93 -1.57 15.84
C VAL A 52 4.97 -2.67 16.25
N LEU A 53 3.75 -2.64 15.71
CA LEU A 53 2.73 -3.66 15.98
C LEU A 53 2.94 -4.94 15.18
N PHE A 54 3.65 -4.85 14.06
CA PHE A 54 3.93 -5.98 13.19
C PHE A 54 5.17 -5.72 12.34
N GLU A 55 6.00 -6.75 12.20
CA GLU A 55 7.08 -6.82 11.22
C GLU A 55 7.19 -8.27 10.72
N GLY A 56 7.07 -8.47 9.41
CA GLY A 56 7.04 -9.80 8.80
C GLY A 56 6.55 -9.77 7.36
N LYS A 57 6.12 -10.91 6.84
CA LYS A 57 5.65 -11.02 5.45
C LYS A 57 4.20 -10.56 5.26
N ALA A 58 3.85 -10.11 4.06
CA ALA A 58 2.48 -9.73 3.73
C ALA A 58 1.50 -10.89 3.89
N SER A 59 1.92 -12.12 3.57
CA SER A 59 1.14 -13.35 3.79
C SER A 59 0.88 -13.68 5.28
N GLU A 60 1.66 -13.12 6.19
CA GLU A 60 1.46 -13.23 7.65
C GLU A 60 0.63 -12.07 8.17
N ALA A 61 0.94 -10.85 7.71
CA ALA A 61 0.22 -9.64 8.05
C ALA A 61 -1.28 -9.76 7.75
N VAL A 62 -1.67 -10.47 6.67
CA VAL A 62 -3.09 -10.64 6.27
C VAL A 62 -3.91 -11.35 7.34
N LYS A 63 -3.28 -12.27 8.09
CA LYS A 63 -3.95 -13.08 9.11
C LYS A 63 -4.20 -12.26 10.37
N LEU A 64 -3.29 -11.33 10.69
CA LEU A 64 -3.33 -10.52 11.91
C LEU A 64 -4.07 -9.18 11.70
N PHE A 65 -3.94 -8.58 10.52
CA PHE A 65 -4.46 -7.24 10.20
C PHE A 65 -5.29 -7.24 8.90
N PRO A 66 -6.40 -8.02 8.80
CA PRO A 66 -7.15 -8.19 7.56
C PRO A 66 -7.72 -6.88 6.99
N LYS A 67 -7.99 -5.88 7.84
CA LYS A 67 -8.50 -4.57 7.42
C LYS A 67 -7.40 -3.63 6.89
N ASN A 68 -6.12 -3.95 7.09
CA ASN A 68 -4.98 -3.10 6.74
C ASN A 68 -4.13 -3.66 5.59
N ILE A 69 -4.56 -4.76 4.97
CA ILE A 69 -3.72 -5.55 4.07
C ILE A 69 -3.85 -5.22 2.58
N ASN A 70 -4.83 -4.40 2.19
CA ASN A 70 -5.09 -4.15 0.77
C ASN A 70 -3.85 -3.61 0.04
N VAL A 71 -3.08 -2.75 0.71
CA VAL A 71 -1.86 -2.14 0.15
C VAL A 71 -0.75 -3.17 -0.05
N SER A 72 -0.43 -3.98 0.97
CA SER A 72 0.60 -5.02 0.87
C SER A 72 0.22 -6.13 -0.09
N SER A 73 -1.07 -6.46 -0.19
CA SER A 73 -1.59 -7.45 -1.14
C SER A 73 -1.44 -6.95 -2.59
N THR A 74 -1.86 -5.71 -2.87
CA THR A 74 -1.65 -5.09 -4.19
C THR A 74 -0.17 -5.03 -4.55
N LEU A 75 0.68 -4.64 -3.60
CA LEU A 75 2.13 -4.58 -3.82
C LEU A 75 2.74 -5.96 -4.06
N SER A 76 2.29 -6.99 -3.35
CA SER A 76 2.76 -8.37 -3.54
C SER A 76 2.36 -8.91 -4.91
N LEU A 77 1.13 -8.67 -5.35
CA LEU A 77 0.66 -9.05 -6.69
C LEU A 77 1.42 -8.28 -7.78
N ALA A 78 1.60 -6.98 -7.59
CA ALA A 78 2.30 -6.11 -8.54
C ALA A 78 3.79 -6.37 -8.63
N SER A 79 4.45 -6.89 -7.59
CA SER A 79 5.88 -7.25 -7.57
C SER A 79 6.14 -8.74 -7.83
N GLY A 80 5.14 -9.60 -7.60
CA GLY A 80 5.31 -11.06 -7.63
C GLY A 80 6.10 -11.61 -6.43
N ILE A 81 6.29 -10.82 -5.38
CA ILE A 81 7.06 -11.17 -4.18
C ILE A 81 6.16 -11.04 -2.95
N ASP A 82 6.33 -11.92 -1.97
CA ASP A 82 5.73 -11.74 -0.64
C ASP A 82 6.48 -10.62 0.09
N VAL A 83 5.90 -9.42 0.07
CA VAL A 83 6.59 -8.19 0.46
C VAL A 83 6.84 -8.14 1.96
N ASP A 84 7.96 -7.51 2.35
CA ASP A 84 8.22 -7.23 3.75
C ASP A 84 7.30 -6.10 4.22
N VAL A 85 6.60 -6.31 5.34
CA VAL A 85 5.62 -5.37 5.87
C VAL A 85 5.99 -4.98 7.28
N LYS A 86 5.97 -3.68 7.55
CA LYS A 86 6.07 -3.08 8.89
C LYS A 86 4.84 -2.24 9.16
N ILE A 87 4.15 -2.48 10.28
CA ILE A 87 3.00 -1.68 10.74
C ILE A 87 3.40 -0.99 12.03
N ILE A 88 3.27 0.33 12.04
CA ILE A 88 3.68 1.20 13.15
C ILE A 88 2.47 2.01 13.61
N ALA A 89 2.21 2.00 14.91
CA ALA A 89 1.38 3.00 15.57
C ALA A 89 2.26 4.19 15.93
N ASP A 90 1.88 5.40 15.52
CA ASP A 90 2.70 6.61 15.68
C ASP A 90 1.81 7.77 16.14
N SER A 91 2.07 8.27 17.35
CA SER A 91 1.28 9.34 17.99
C SER A 91 1.47 10.72 17.34
N LYS A 92 2.54 10.91 16.55
CA LYS A 92 2.91 12.20 15.96
C LYS A 92 2.24 12.45 14.62
N ILE A 93 1.75 11.40 13.94
CA ILE A 93 1.09 11.53 12.65
C ILE A 93 -0.43 11.69 12.80
N LYS A 94 -1.00 12.50 11.90
CA LYS A 94 -2.46 12.69 11.80
C LYS A 94 -3.09 11.87 10.67
N ASN A 95 -2.28 11.55 9.66
CA ASN A 95 -2.69 10.89 8.42
C ASN A 95 -2.03 9.53 8.31
N ASN A 96 -2.70 8.57 7.66
CA ASN A 96 -2.09 7.28 7.39
C ASN A 96 -0.97 7.45 6.37
N THR A 97 0.21 6.95 6.67
CA THR A 97 1.33 6.97 5.73
C THR A 97 1.65 5.58 5.22
N HIS A 98 2.02 5.50 3.94
CA HIS A 98 2.55 4.30 3.33
C HIS A 98 3.84 4.65 2.60
N GLU A 99 4.90 3.97 2.98
CA GLU A 99 6.24 4.10 2.42
C GLU A 99 6.60 2.78 1.74
N ILE A 100 6.89 2.85 0.45
CA ILE A 100 7.34 1.69 -0.34
C ILE A 100 8.80 1.88 -0.65
N HIS A 101 9.57 0.81 -0.45
CA HIS A 101 10.95 0.72 -0.85
C HIS A 101 11.15 -0.46 -1.78
N LEU A 102 11.63 -0.21 -3.00
CA LEU A 102 11.83 -1.22 -4.03
C LEU A 102 13.25 -1.10 -4.55
N LYS A 103 13.97 -2.22 -4.63
CA LYS A 103 15.30 -2.32 -5.25
C LYS A 103 15.32 -3.42 -6.28
N GLY A 104 16.10 -3.23 -7.34
CA GLY A 104 16.30 -4.24 -8.36
C GLY A 104 17.33 -3.84 -9.41
N SER A 105 17.36 -4.57 -10.51
CA SER A 105 18.23 -4.28 -11.66
C SER A 105 17.95 -2.94 -12.32
N PHE A 106 16.77 -2.36 -12.09
CA PHE A 106 16.39 -1.03 -12.58
C PHE A 106 16.96 0.11 -11.72
N GLY A 107 17.48 -0.19 -10.52
CA GLY A 107 17.87 0.79 -9.52
C GLY A 107 17.01 0.69 -8.25
N GLU A 108 16.60 1.84 -7.73
CA GLU A 108 15.91 1.98 -6.45
C GLU A 108 14.76 2.99 -6.54
N LEU A 109 13.65 2.67 -5.90
CA LEU A 109 12.47 3.52 -5.78
C LEU A 109 12.07 3.61 -4.31
N THR A 110 11.88 4.83 -3.83
CA THR A 110 11.20 5.11 -2.57
C THR A 110 9.99 6.00 -2.86
N THR A 111 8.81 5.56 -2.44
CA THR A 111 7.60 6.40 -2.48
C THR A 111 7.04 6.58 -1.08
N ILE A 112 6.50 7.76 -0.78
CA ILE A 112 5.81 8.04 0.47
C ILE A 112 4.49 8.71 0.12
N THR A 113 3.40 8.16 0.66
CA THR A 113 2.07 8.79 0.63
C THR A 113 1.66 9.17 2.04
N SER A 114 1.08 10.35 2.21
CA SER A 114 0.44 10.79 3.45
C SER A 114 -1.02 11.07 3.17
N ASN A 115 -1.88 10.13 3.56
CA ASN A 115 -3.25 10.06 3.11
C ASN A 115 -4.21 10.59 4.16
N VAL A 116 -5.07 11.52 3.74
CA VAL A 116 -6.22 11.93 4.54
C VAL A 116 -7.22 10.78 4.61
N SER A 117 -7.71 10.50 5.82
CA SER A 117 -8.77 9.53 6.03
C SER A 117 -10.06 9.94 5.33
N SER A 118 -10.80 8.97 4.80
CA SER A 118 -12.10 9.20 4.19
C SER A 118 -13.10 9.70 5.22
N LYS A 119 -13.90 10.70 4.84
CA LYS A 119 -14.99 11.24 5.68
C LYS A 119 -16.01 10.16 6.05
N ASN A 120 -16.27 9.21 5.16
CA ASN A 120 -17.29 8.16 5.34
C ASN A 120 -16.73 6.92 6.05
N ASN A 121 -15.41 6.73 6.03
CA ASN A 121 -14.74 5.63 6.74
C ASN A 121 -13.33 6.08 7.17
N PRO A 122 -13.17 6.58 8.39
CA PRO A 122 -11.89 7.09 8.88
C PRO A 122 -10.74 6.07 8.89
N LYS A 123 -11.05 4.77 8.81
CA LYS A 123 -10.05 3.68 8.77
C LYS A 123 -9.42 3.51 7.38
N THR A 124 -9.94 4.18 6.35
CA THR A 124 -9.49 4.06 4.96
C THR A 124 -9.09 5.41 4.39
N SER A 125 -8.04 5.42 3.57
CA SER A 125 -7.55 6.60 2.84
C SER A 125 -8.52 7.03 1.73
N ALA A 126 -8.78 8.33 1.59
CA ALA A 126 -9.59 8.86 0.49
C ALA A 126 -9.00 8.51 -0.89
N LEU A 127 -7.66 8.49 -0.99
CA LEU A 127 -6.93 8.11 -2.22
C LEU A 127 -7.30 6.71 -2.72
N ALA A 128 -7.60 5.76 -1.82
CA ALA A 128 -8.01 4.42 -2.23
C ALA A 128 -9.32 4.46 -3.05
N ALA A 129 -10.31 5.25 -2.61
CA ALA A 129 -11.56 5.43 -3.36
C ALA A 129 -11.32 6.16 -4.70
N TYR A 130 -10.48 7.20 -4.69
CA TYR A 130 -10.13 7.93 -5.92
C TYR A 130 -9.40 7.05 -6.94
N SER A 131 -8.54 6.14 -6.49
CA SER A 131 -7.83 5.20 -7.37
C SER A 131 -8.79 4.26 -8.08
N ALA A 132 -9.84 3.78 -7.39
CA ALA A 132 -10.88 2.95 -7.99
C ALA A 132 -11.72 3.74 -9.00
N ALA A 133 -12.14 4.96 -8.65
CA ALA A 133 -12.87 5.84 -9.57
C ALA A 133 -12.03 6.21 -10.81
N SER A 134 -10.74 6.48 -10.62
CA SER A 134 -9.78 6.78 -11.70
C SER A 134 -9.62 5.60 -12.65
N LEU A 135 -9.51 4.38 -12.12
CA LEU A 135 -9.47 3.15 -12.91
C LEU A 135 -10.72 3.00 -13.78
N LEU A 136 -11.93 3.16 -13.21
CA LEU A 136 -13.18 3.09 -13.97
C LEU A 136 -13.23 4.15 -15.07
N ASN A 137 -12.79 5.37 -14.79
CA ASN A 137 -12.69 6.42 -15.79
C ASN A 137 -11.69 6.05 -16.91
N LYS A 138 -10.54 5.47 -16.57
CA LYS A 138 -9.48 5.07 -17.52
C LYS A 138 -9.97 4.05 -18.55
N LEU A 139 -10.87 3.13 -18.16
CA LEU A 139 -11.43 2.12 -19.08
C LEU A 139 -12.15 2.73 -20.29
N ASN A 140 -12.61 3.98 -20.20
CA ASN A 140 -13.33 4.69 -21.25
C ASN A 140 -12.49 5.80 -21.93
N LYS A 141 -11.18 5.88 -21.68
CA LYS A 141 -10.31 6.94 -22.23
C LYS A 141 -9.37 6.40 -23.30
N THR A 142 -9.19 7.19 -24.36
CA THR A 142 -8.22 6.92 -25.44
C THR A 142 -6.78 7.03 -24.94
N ILE A 143 -6.48 8.06 -24.14
CA ILE A 143 -5.15 8.26 -23.57
C ILE A 143 -5.10 7.62 -22.19
N GLN A 144 -4.08 6.79 -21.99
CA GLN A 144 -3.83 6.07 -20.74
C GLN A 144 -2.43 6.43 -20.23
N ILE A 145 -2.33 6.83 -18.96
CA ILE A 145 -1.08 7.19 -18.29
C ILE A 145 -0.78 6.13 -17.22
N GLY A 146 0.51 5.79 -17.05
CA GLY A 146 1.00 4.91 -15.96
C GLY A 146 0.30 3.56 -15.92
N SER A 147 0.35 2.80 -17.01
CA SER A 147 -0.21 1.44 -17.13
C SER A 147 0.90 0.44 -17.33
#